data_AF-A0A9X1ZAC5-F1
#
_entry.id   AF-A0A9X1ZAC5-F1
#
_cell.length_a   1.000
_cell.length_b   1.000
_cell.length_c   1.000
_cell.angle_alpha   90.00
_cell.angle_beta   90.00
_cell.angle_gamma   90.00
#
_symmetry.space_group_name_H-M   'P 1'
#
loop_
_entity.id
_entity.type
_entity.pdbx_description
1 polymer ?
#
loop_
_entity_poly.entity_id
_entity_poly.type
_entity_poly.pdbx_seq_one_letter_code
_entity_poly.pdbx_strand_id
1 'polypeptide(L)'
;MKHIHLSLLFASIVSSCAVASVALDTAKRFNLAPNKAPSQNFDLSNWKLTLPELASTQSAKALEITKQQLSNPQQLFVHPQWFYSNKNTGALVFVAPNEAPTTPNSKNTRSELRAMLADKYDEPKNNFVVASHLNANEYGAIGGQLKATLSVDKVSSSGNDKKNGAYAVVIGQIHGSDNEPLKIVYRKLPEHEYGSLSWSYELNPEPKLQDAADSNGKKLRQDIRHNVFGKYNLRQGASDPKDGIKLGEIFVYEVNVEGDTMKLTFTKNPGSDRPIVKTFEVNLAQGNYQGNKVDLGYKNDWMYYKAGVYNQCNTNKSSSDCQWRGMEAGDYAQASFYQLELKQ
;
A
#
# COMPACT_ATOMS: atom_id res chain seq x y z
N MET A 1 35.68 -27.11 47.81
CA MET A 1 34.35 -26.58 48.17
C MET A 1 33.93 -25.59 47.10
N LYS A 2 32.86 -25.90 46.36
CA LYS A 2 32.32 -25.05 45.28
C LYS A 2 31.53 -23.90 45.91
N HIS A 3 31.84 -22.65 45.55
CA HIS A 3 30.97 -21.52 45.84
C HIS A 3 30.15 -21.18 44.61
N ILE A 4 28.83 -21.18 44.80
CA ILE A 4 27.77 -21.00 43.81
C ILE A 4 27.61 -19.51 43.53
N HIS A 5 27.66 -19.11 42.26
CA HIS A 5 27.26 -17.78 41.84
C HIS A 5 25.73 -17.67 41.85
N LEU A 6 25.21 -16.77 42.69
CA LEU A 6 23.79 -16.43 42.77
C LEU A 6 23.45 -15.47 41.61
N SER A 7 22.91 -16.00 40.52
CA SER A 7 22.36 -15.20 39.43
C SER A 7 20.99 -14.65 39.84
N LEU A 8 20.91 -13.33 40.03
CA LEU A 8 19.64 -12.60 40.17
C LEU A 8 18.91 -12.58 38.82
N LEU A 9 17.90 -13.43 38.66
CA LEU A 9 16.86 -13.26 37.64
C LEU A 9 16.04 -12.00 37.99
N PHE A 10 16.24 -10.91 37.26
CA PHE A 10 15.24 -9.84 37.21
C PHE A 10 14.10 -10.28 36.27
N ALA A 11 12.97 -10.65 36.87
CA ALA A 11 11.73 -10.88 36.15
C ALA A 11 11.15 -9.54 35.68
N SER A 12 11.20 -9.28 34.37
CA SER A 12 10.56 -8.13 33.74
C SER A 12 9.06 -8.38 33.53
N ILE A 13 8.24 -8.10 34.54
CA ILE A 13 6.76 -8.20 34.49
C ILE A 13 6.11 -6.81 34.46
N VAL A 14 6.49 -5.94 33.51
CA VAL A 14 5.88 -4.59 33.37
C VAL A 14 5.32 -4.32 31.95
N SER A 15 5.45 -5.26 31.01
CA SER A 15 5.15 -4.97 29.59
C SER A 15 3.65 -5.05 29.21
N SER A 16 2.84 -5.90 29.84
CA SER A 16 1.47 -6.16 29.38
C SER A 16 0.48 -5.01 29.61
N CYS A 17 0.59 -4.30 30.75
CA CYS A 17 -0.30 -3.18 31.06
C CYS A 17 -0.04 -1.95 30.18
N ALA A 18 1.23 -1.67 29.85
CA ALA A 18 1.60 -0.53 29.00
C ALA A 18 1.08 -0.71 27.56
N VAL A 19 1.23 -1.91 26.98
CA VAL A 19 0.74 -2.20 25.61
C VAL A 19 -0.79 -2.10 25.52
N ALA A 20 -1.52 -2.62 26.52
CA ALA A 20 -2.97 -2.50 26.56
C ALA A 20 -3.44 -1.03 26.66
N SER A 21 -2.72 -0.19 27.43
CA SER A 21 -3.04 1.23 27.57
C SER A 21 -2.85 2.02 26.27
N VAL A 22 -1.77 1.77 25.52
CA VAL A 22 -1.48 2.42 24.23
C VAL A 22 -2.49 2.01 23.15
N ALA A 23 -2.89 0.74 23.11
CA ALA A 23 -3.88 0.27 22.14
C ALA A 23 -5.26 0.89 22.38
N LEU A 24 -5.67 1.01 23.65
CA LEU A 24 -6.94 1.65 24.01
C LEU A 24 -6.94 3.16 23.69
N ASP A 25 -5.82 3.84 23.92
CA ASP A 25 -5.65 5.25 23.56
C ASP A 25 -5.71 5.46 22.04
N THR A 26 -5.08 4.55 21.28
CA THR A 26 -5.14 4.56 19.81
C THR A 26 -6.57 4.37 19.29
N ALA A 27 -7.32 3.40 19.81
CA ALA A 27 -8.71 3.18 19.41
C ALA A 27 -9.58 4.43 19.66
N LYS A 28 -9.43 5.06 20.83
CA LYS A 28 -10.15 6.29 21.18
C LYS A 28 -9.75 7.46 20.29
N ARG A 29 -8.45 7.65 20.06
CA ARG A 29 -7.90 8.72 19.22
C ARG A 29 -8.46 8.71 17.80
N PHE A 30 -8.67 7.53 17.22
CA PHE A 30 -9.20 7.37 15.86
C PHE A 30 -10.68 7.01 15.82
N ASN A 31 -11.38 7.00 16.95
CA ASN A 31 -12.79 6.63 17.07
C ASN A 31 -13.12 5.25 16.45
N LEU A 32 -12.28 4.25 16.72
CA LEU A 32 -12.43 2.89 16.21
C LEU A 32 -12.96 1.96 17.31
N ALA A 33 -13.82 1.01 16.92
CA ALA A 33 -14.37 0.00 17.81
C ALA A 33 -13.73 -1.37 17.52
N PRO A 34 -12.89 -1.93 18.43
CA PRO A 34 -12.17 -3.19 18.18
C PRO A 34 -13.03 -4.44 18.00
N ASN A 35 -14.27 -4.41 18.48
CA ASN A 35 -15.24 -5.50 18.38
C ASN A 35 -16.16 -5.39 17.15
N LYS A 36 -15.90 -4.44 16.24
CA LYS A 36 -16.70 -4.20 15.04
C LYS A 36 -15.99 -4.69 13.79
N ALA A 37 -16.78 -5.11 12.79
CA ALA A 37 -16.25 -5.48 11.48
C ALA A 37 -15.64 -4.25 10.75
N PRO A 38 -14.78 -4.46 9.74
CA PRO A 38 -14.18 -3.38 8.95
C PRO A 38 -15.18 -2.32 8.47
N SER A 39 -16.28 -2.73 7.83
CA SER A 39 -17.29 -1.82 7.26
C SER A 39 -18.09 -1.01 8.29
N GLN A 40 -17.95 -1.32 9.58
CA GLN A 40 -18.59 -0.56 10.66
C GLN A 40 -17.67 0.52 11.24
N ASN A 41 -16.36 0.40 11.04
CA ASN A 41 -15.36 1.40 11.43
C ASN A 41 -14.96 2.30 10.24
N PHE A 42 -15.12 1.80 9.01
CA PHE A 42 -14.69 2.47 7.78
C PHE A 42 -15.81 2.49 6.75
N ASP A 43 -15.92 3.59 6.00
CA ASP A 43 -16.79 3.63 4.83
C ASP A 43 -16.16 2.82 3.69
N LEU A 44 -16.71 1.61 3.50
CA LEU A 44 -16.29 0.68 2.45
C LEU A 44 -17.27 0.67 1.27
N SER A 45 -18.23 1.59 1.23
CA SER A 45 -19.30 1.63 0.23
C SER A 45 -18.80 1.96 -1.17
N ASN A 46 -17.58 2.47 -1.35
CA ASN A 46 -16.97 2.77 -2.65
C ASN A 46 -15.75 1.90 -2.94
N TRP A 47 -15.73 0.65 -2.46
CA TRP A 47 -14.57 -0.21 -2.61
C TRP A 47 -14.94 -1.65 -2.96
N LYS A 48 -14.22 -2.28 -3.89
CA LYS A 48 -14.11 -3.74 -3.93
C LYS A 48 -12.82 -4.19 -3.26
N LEU A 49 -12.74 -5.44 -2.84
CA LEU A 49 -11.55 -6.02 -2.22
C LEU A 49 -11.07 -7.23 -3.02
N THR A 50 -9.77 -7.29 -3.31
CA THR A 50 -9.12 -8.51 -3.82
C THR A 50 -8.34 -9.15 -2.67
N LEU A 51 -8.51 -10.46 -2.49
CA LEU A 51 -7.84 -11.26 -1.45
C LEU A 51 -6.82 -12.25 -2.05
N PRO A 52 -5.79 -12.65 -1.28
CA PRO A 52 -4.75 -13.57 -1.74
C PRO A 52 -5.21 -15.03 -1.62
N GLU A 53 -6.38 -15.36 -2.19
CA GLU A 53 -6.99 -16.70 -2.18
C GLU A 53 -7.67 -16.99 -3.52
N LEU A 54 -7.95 -18.24 -3.84
CA LEU A 54 -8.70 -18.57 -5.04
C LEU A 54 -10.19 -18.29 -4.84
N ALA A 55 -10.85 -17.76 -5.87
CA ALA A 55 -12.31 -17.59 -5.84
C ALA A 55 -13.06 -18.93 -5.72
N SER A 56 -12.46 -20.01 -6.24
CA SER A 56 -12.92 -21.39 -6.07
C SER A 56 -11.77 -22.34 -6.42
N THR A 57 -11.88 -23.63 -6.07
CA THR A 57 -10.87 -24.66 -6.41
C THR A 57 -10.69 -24.87 -7.91
N GLN A 58 -11.61 -24.38 -8.74
CA GLN A 58 -11.57 -24.45 -10.21
C GLN A 58 -11.18 -23.12 -10.86
N SER A 59 -11.11 -22.04 -10.09
CA SER A 59 -10.74 -20.72 -10.59
C SER A 59 -9.23 -20.54 -10.60
N ALA A 60 -8.69 -19.92 -11.63
CA ALA A 60 -7.31 -19.41 -11.64
C ALA A 60 -7.21 -17.96 -11.12
N LYS A 61 -8.33 -17.36 -10.71
CA LYS A 61 -8.41 -15.95 -10.28
C LYS A 61 -8.41 -15.82 -8.77
N ALA A 62 -7.73 -14.77 -8.29
CA ALA A 62 -7.86 -14.30 -6.93
C ALA A 62 -9.33 -13.99 -6.56
N LEU A 63 -9.71 -14.24 -5.31
CA LEU A 63 -11.02 -13.96 -4.77
C LEU A 63 -11.25 -12.45 -4.73
N GLU A 64 -12.37 -12.02 -5.33
CA GLU A 64 -12.83 -10.64 -5.25
C GLU A 64 -14.14 -10.57 -4.48
N ILE A 65 -14.22 -9.62 -3.55
CA ILE A 65 -15.43 -9.26 -2.81
C ILE A 65 -15.94 -7.98 -3.42
N THR A 66 -17.18 -8.01 -3.91
CA THR A 66 -17.77 -6.84 -4.57
C THR A 66 -18.05 -5.72 -3.58
N LYS A 67 -18.24 -4.50 -4.09
CA LYS A 67 -18.63 -3.34 -3.28
C LYS A 67 -19.89 -3.60 -2.45
N GLN A 68 -20.90 -4.24 -3.04
CA GLN A 68 -22.16 -4.54 -2.36
C GLN A 68 -21.96 -5.60 -1.26
N GLN A 69 -21.10 -6.60 -1.47
CA GLN A 69 -20.77 -7.58 -0.44
C GLN A 69 -19.95 -6.96 0.70
N LEU A 70 -18.94 -6.16 0.36
CA LEU A 70 -18.02 -5.56 1.33
C LEU A 70 -18.71 -4.55 2.25
N SER A 71 -19.72 -3.83 1.74
CA SER A 71 -20.47 -2.81 2.47
C SER A 71 -21.85 -3.28 2.97
N ASN A 72 -22.18 -4.58 2.85
CA ASN A 72 -23.48 -5.11 3.26
C ASN A 72 -23.69 -4.99 4.79
N PRO A 73 -24.67 -4.21 5.27
CA PRO A 73 -24.90 -4.05 6.72
C PRO A 73 -25.58 -5.27 7.36
N GLN A 74 -26.22 -6.15 6.58
CA GLN A 74 -26.82 -7.39 7.05
C GLN A 74 -25.83 -8.56 7.08
N GLN A 75 -24.79 -8.52 6.25
CA GLN A 75 -23.75 -9.55 6.18
C GLN A 75 -22.37 -8.90 6.19
N LEU A 76 -21.88 -8.63 7.40
CA LEU A 76 -20.60 -7.95 7.62
C LEU A 76 -19.43 -8.84 7.14
N PHE A 77 -18.71 -8.38 6.13
CA PHE A 77 -17.56 -9.11 5.60
C PHE A 77 -16.33 -8.99 6.51
N VAL A 78 -15.72 -10.13 6.84
CA VAL A 78 -14.43 -10.26 7.53
C VAL A 78 -13.72 -11.49 6.96
N HIS A 79 -12.44 -11.34 6.62
CA HIS A 79 -11.56 -12.48 6.37
C HIS A 79 -10.56 -12.64 7.54
N PRO A 80 -10.59 -13.75 8.29
CA PRO A 80 -9.84 -13.87 9.55
C PRO A 80 -8.31 -13.81 9.39
N GLN A 81 -7.80 -14.04 8.18
CA GLN A 81 -6.36 -14.00 7.89
C GLN A 81 -5.92 -12.78 7.10
N TRP A 82 -6.77 -12.23 6.23
CA TRP A 82 -6.34 -11.30 5.18
C TRP A 82 -6.96 -9.91 5.26
N PHE A 83 -8.11 -9.78 5.92
CA PHE A 83 -8.88 -8.54 5.98
C PHE A 83 -9.79 -8.51 7.21
N TYR A 84 -9.38 -7.83 8.27
CA TYR A 84 -10.10 -7.86 9.55
C TYR A 84 -9.84 -6.61 10.40
N SER A 85 -10.67 -6.38 11.43
CA SER A 85 -10.40 -5.36 12.44
C SER A 85 -9.41 -5.88 13.48
N ASN A 86 -8.38 -5.10 13.79
CA ASN A 86 -7.48 -5.39 14.88
C ASN A 86 -8.25 -5.47 16.21
N LYS A 87 -8.10 -6.57 16.95
CA LYS A 87 -8.88 -6.85 18.17
C LYS A 87 -8.61 -5.87 19.33
N ASN A 88 -7.53 -5.11 19.28
CA ASN A 88 -7.16 -4.16 20.32
C ASN A 88 -7.44 -2.71 19.92
N THR A 89 -7.20 -2.35 18.65
CA THR A 89 -7.28 -0.95 18.19
C THR A 89 -8.49 -0.66 17.30
N GLY A 90 -9.13 -1.69 16.72
CA GLY A 90 -10.16 -1.53 15.69
C GLY A 90 -9.65 -1.12 14.32
N ALA A 91 -8.33 -0.96 14.15
CA ALA A 91 -7.71 -0.64 12.87
C ALA A 91 -8.02 -1.70 11.81
N LEU A 92 -8.18 -1.26 10.56
CA LEU A 92 -8.40 -2.14 9.42
C LEU A 92 -7.08 -2.78 8.97
N VAL A 93 -6.97 -4.09 9.14
CA VAL A 93 -5.76 -4.86 8.85
C VAL A 93 -5.87 -5.53 7.48
N PHE A 94 -4.84 -5.31 6.66
CA PHE A 94 -4.63 -6.01 5.39
C PHE A 94 -3.38 -6.89 5.51
N VAL A 95 -3.45 -8.12 5.01
CA VAL A 95 -2.32 -9.06 5.03
C VAL A 95 -2.20 -9.75 3.67
N ALA A 96 -0.98 -9.85 3.13
CA ALA A 96 -0.71 -10.61 1.91
C ALA A 96 0.58 -11.44 2.02
N PRO A 97 0.53 -12.77 1.83
CA PRO A 97 1.71 -13.64 1.85
C PRO A 97 2.62 -13.44 0.63
N ASN A 98 3.87 -13.91 0.66
CA ASN A 98 4.75 -13.84 -0.51
C ASN A 98 4.29 -14.69 -1.69
N GLU A 99 3.57 -15.79 -1.41
CA GLU A 99 3.02 -16.68 -2.42
C GLU A 99 1.56 -17.01 -2.10
N ALA A 100 0.71 -16.72 -3.09
CA ALA A 100 -0.72 -16.96 -3.09
C ALA A 100 -1.25 -16.67 -4.50
N PRO A 101 -2.52 -16.97 -4.80
CA PRO A 101 -3.15 -16.57 -6.04
C PRO A 101 -3.03 -15.06 -6.31
N THR A 102 -2.84 -14.72 -7.59
CA THR A 102 -2.71 -13.33 -8.05
C THR A 102 -3.73 -13.01 -9.15
N THR A 103 -3.76 -11.76 -9.59
CA THR A 103 -4.56 -11.32 -10.75
C THR A 103 -3.76 -11.50 -12.06
N PRO A 104 -4.41 -11.66 -13.23
CA PRO A 104 -3.74 -12.03 -14.49
C PRO A 104 -2.49 -11.21 -14.86
N ASN A 105 -2.48 -9.90 -14.58
CA ASN A 105 -1.39 -9.01 -14.96
C ASN A 105 -0.38 -8.75 -13.81
N SER A 106 -0.46 -9.51 -12.72
CA SER A 106 0.40 -9.32 -11.54
C SER A 106 1.01 -10.65 -11.10
N LYS A 107 2.31 -10.61 -10.78
CA LYS A 107 3.03 -11.72 -10.12
C LYS A 107 3.02 -11.60 -8.59
N ASN A 108 2.43 -10.52 -8.08
CA ASN A 108 2.42 -10.12 -6.68
C ASN A 108 1.02 -10.34 -6.09
N THR A 109 0.98 -10.82 -4.85
CA THR A 109 -0.22 -11.06 -4.05
C THR A 109 -0.74 -9.75 -3.46
N ARG A 110 -2.03 -9.73 -3.09
CA ARG A 110 -2.63 -8.54 -2.47
C ARG A 110 -3.80 -8.90 -1.55
N SER A 111 -3.93 -8.11 -0.49
CA SER A 111 -5.19 -7.81 0.18
C SER A 111 -5.38 -6.31 0.03
N GLU A 112 -6.16 -5.91 -0.97
CA GLU A 112 -6.13 -4.52 -1.44
C GLU A 112 -7.48 -4.09 -1.98
N LEU A 113 -7.89 -2.87 -1.61
CA LEU A 113 -9.09 -2.22 -2.07
C LEU A 113 -8.86 -1.55 -3.42
N ARG A 114 -9.89 -1.56 -4.27
CA ARG A 114 -9.99 -0.78 -5.51
C ARG A 114 -11.24 0.10 -5.45
N ALA A 115 -11.10 1.41 -5.65
CA ALA A 115 -12.20 2.36 -5.58
C ALA A 115 -13.24 2.05 -6.66
N MET A 116 -14.52 1.96 -6.29
CA MET A 116 -15.67 1.63 -7.14
C MET A 116 -16.71 2.76 -7.06
N LEU A 117 -16.59 3.76 -7.94
CA LEU A 117 -17.53 4.90 -7.96
C LEU A 117 -18.91 4.52 -8.52
N ALA A 118 -19.01 3.37 -9.19
CA ALA A 118 -20.25 2.84 -9.72
C ALA A 118 -20.33 1.32 -9.54
N ASP A 119 -21.49 0.73 -9.85
CA ASP A 119 -21.75 -0.69 -9.58
C ASP A 119 -21.17 -1.61 -10.65
N LYS A 120 -21.16 -1.16 -11.91
CA LYS A 120 -20.59 -1.94 -13.02
C LYS A 120 -19.10 -1.64 -13.14
N TYR A 121 -18.34 -2.69 -13.41
CA TYR A 121 -16.88 -2.57 -13.46
C TYR A 121 -16.40 -1.74 -14.66
N ASP A 122 -17.04 -1.93 -15.82
CA ASP A 122 -16.65 -1.43 -17.14
C ASP A 122 -17.26 -0.08 -17.52
N GLU A 123 -18.10 0.52 -16.66
CA GLU A 123 -18.68 1.83 -16.96
C GLU A 123 -17.71 2.98 -16.65
N PRO A 124 -17.63 4.02 -17.50
CA PRO A 124 -16.77 5.19 -17.24
C PRO A 124 -17.02 5.83 -15.88
N LYS A 125 -18.30 5.86 -15.45
CA LYS A 125 -18.72 6.38 -14.14
C LYS A 125 -18.07 5.70 -12.93
N ASN A 126 -17.43 4.56 -13.12
CA ASN A 126 -16.77 3.81 -12.06
C ASN A 126 -15.35 4.33 -11.75
N ASN A 127 -14.83 5.25 -12.55
CA ASN A 127 -13.47 5.78 -12.48
C ASN A 127 -13.48 7.31 -12.45
N PHE A 128 -12.34 7.90 -12.13
CA PHE A 128 -12.12 9.34 -12.25
C PHE A 128 -11.15 9.67 -13.39
N VAL A 129 -11.14 10.93 -13.82
CA VAL A 129 -10.15 11.47 -14.76
C VAL A 129 -9.60 12.80 -14.25
N VAL A 130 -8.55 13.30 -14.89
CA VAL A 130 -8.10 14.69 -14.66
C VAL A 130 -9.02 15.70 -15.36
N ALA A 131 -9.00 16.96 -14.91
CA ALA A 131 -9.91 17.99 -15.40
C ALA A 131 -9.77 18.30 -16.90
N SER A 132 -8.56 18.19 -17.46
CA SER A 132 -8.33 18.42 -18.90
C SER A 132 -8.69 17.24 -19.80
N HIS A 133 -9.15 16.11 -19.25
CA HIS A 133 -9.63 14.98 -20.04
C HIS A 133 -10.80 15.40 -20.93
N LEU A 134 -10.78 15.03 -22.21
CA LEU A 134 -11.75 15.51 -23.21
C LEU A 134 -13.22 15.25 -22.82
N ASN A 135 -13.48 14.06 -22.28
CA ASN A 135 -14.81 13.60 -21.87
C ASN A 135 -14.98 13.57 -20.34
N ALA A 136 -14.42 14.54 -19.61
CA ALA A 136 -14.40 14.47 -18.14
C ALA A 136 -15.78 14.33 -17.49
N ASN A 137 -16.83 14.85 -18.13
CA ASN A 137 -18.22 14.76 -17.70
C ASN A 137 -18.85 13.35 -17.83
N GLU A 138 -18.22 12.41 -18.53
CA GLU A 138 -18.70 11.02 -18.68
C GLU A 138 -18.26 10.11 -17.52
N TYR A 139 -17.28 10.54 -16.74
CA TYR A 139 -16.67 9.78 -15.64
C TYR A 139 -17.32 10.08 -14.29
N GLY A 140 -17.03 9.26 -13.29
CA GLY A 140 -17.67 9.32 -11.97
C GLY A 140 -17.21 10.51 -11.15
N ALA A 141 -15.98 10.97 -11.38
CA ALA A 141 -15.39 12.11 -10.71
C ALA A 141 -14.31 12.76 -11.58
N ILE A 142 -14.04 14.03 -11.28
CA ILE A 142 -12.88 14.76 -11.78
C ILE A 142 -11.91 14.91 -10.60
N GLY A 143 -10.81 14.16 -10.65
CA GLY A 143 -9.87 14.06 -9.54
C GLY A 143 -10.44 13.36 -8.31
N GLY A 144 -9.98 13.77 -7.13
CA GLY A 144 -10.38 13.19 -5.85
C GLY A 144 -9.27 13.16 -4.81
N GLN A 145 -9.62 12.81 -3.58
CA GLN A 145 -8.68 12.71 -2.47
C GLN A 145 -8.75 11.31 -1.83
N LEU A 146 -7.59 10.67 -1.68
CA LEU A 146 -7.37 9.50 -0.84
C LEU A 146 -6.46 9.87 0.34
N LYS A 147 -6.97 9.74 1.56
CA LYS A 147 -6.19 9.98 2.78
C LYS A 147 -6.16 8.73 3.65
N ALA A 148 -4.98 8.36 4.12
CA ALA A 148 -4.82 7.26 5.05
C ALA A 148 -3.88 7.61 6.20
N THR A 149 -4.29 7.24 7.41
CA THR A 149 -3.41 7.16 8.59
C THR A 149 -3.19 5.69 8.89
N LEU A 150 -1.94 5.21 8.84
CA LEU A 150 -1.64 3.79 8.93
C LEU A 150 -0.29 3.51 9.60
N SER A 151 -0.07 2.24 9.94
CA SER A 151 1.25 1.65 10.21
C SER A 151 1.51 0.50 9.24
N VAL A 152 2.78 0.31 8.85
CA VAL A 152 3.21 -0.95 8.24
C VAL A 152 3.72 -1.84 9.35
N ASP A 153 3.07 -2.98 9.57
CA ASP A 153 3.34 -3.84 10.73
C ASP A 153 4.38 -4.91 10.38
N LYS A 154 4.38 -5.34 9.11
CA LYS A 154 5.30 -6.36 8.59
C LYS A 154 5.61 -6.12 7.13
N VAL A 155 6.85 -6.40 6.75
CA VAL A 155 7.25 -6.75 5.38
C VAL A 155 7.97 -8.09 5.41
N SER A 156 8.06 -8.76 4.26
CA SER A 156 8.79 -10.02 4.14
C SER A 156 10.20 -9.87 4.70
N SER A 157 10.70 -10.90 5.37
CA SER A 157 12.08 -11.00 5.85
C SER A 157 13.04 -11.73 4.90
N SER A 158 12.53 -12.27 3.78
CA SER A 158 13.30 -12.94 2.74
C SER A 158 13.23 -12.19 1.41
N GLY A 159 14.19 -12.43 0.52
CA GLY A 159 14.26 -11.81 -0.81
C GLY A 159 15.67 -11.47 -1.25
N ASN A 160 15.80 -11.12 -2.53
CA ASN A 160 17.03 -10.60 -3.12
C ASN A 160 17.07 -9.07 -2.94
N ASP A 161 17.92 -8.58 -2.05
CA ASP A 161 18.04 -7.16 -1.69
C ASP A 161 18.39 -6.25 -2.89
N LYS A 162 18.99 -6.80 -3.95
CA LYS A 162 19.28 -6.09 -5.21
C LYS A 162 18.01 -5.68 -5.95
N LYS A 163 16.88 -6.30 -5.64
CA LYS A 163 15.58 -6.08 -6.26
C LYS A 163 14.74 -5.24 -5.31
N ASN A 164 14.27 -4.08 -5.79
CA ASN A 164 13.54 -3.13 -4.92
C ASN A 164 12.18 -3.66 -4.44
N GLY A 165 11.64 -4.73 -5.07
CA GLY A 165 10.43 -5.40 -4.58
C GLY A 165 10.68 -6.31 -3.36
N ALA A 166 11.92 -6.73 -3.11
CA ALA A 166 12.25 -7.48 -1.90
C ALA A 166 12.09 -6.60 -0.67
N TYR A 167 11.45 -7.16 0.37
CA TYR A 167 11.15 -6.49 1.64
C TYR A 167 10.29 -5.23 1.51
N ALA A 168 9.49 -5.15 0.44
CA ALA A 168 8.70 -3.98 0.09
C ALA A 168 7.20 -4.29 -0.04
N VAL A 169 6.38 -3.30 0.31
CA VAL A 169 4.93 -3.33 0.18
C VAL A 169 4.44 -2.01 -0.40
N VAL A 170 3.53 -2.09 -1.35
CA VAL A 170 2.77 -0.94 -1.84
C VAL A 170 1.53 -0.80 -0.95
N ILE A 171 1.29 0.41 -0.45
CA ILE A 171 0.23 0.72 0.53
C ILE A 171 -0.88 1.62 0.00
N GLY A 172 -0.62 2.33 -1.10
CA GLY A 172 -1.57 3.21 -1.74
C GLY A 172 -1.17 3.46 -3.19
N GLN A 173 -2.15 3.59 -4.09
CA GLN A 173 -1.93 3.76 -5.53
C GLN A 173 -2.97 4.67 -6.17
N ILE A 174 -2.58 5.24 -7.31
CA ILE A 174 -3.48 5.55 -8.41
C ILE A 174 -3.08 4.62 -9.54
N HIS A 175 -4.06 3.92 -10.11
CA HIS A 175 -3.86 3.06 -11.27
C HIS A 175 -4.70 3.61 -12.43
N GLY A 176 -4.10 3.75 -13.61
CA GLY A 176 -4.76 4.10 -14.87
C GLY A 176 -5.40 2.88 -15.54
N SER A 177 -5.60 2.93 -16.85
CA SER A 177 -6.03 1.75 -17.62
C SER A 177 -4.94 0.68 -17.64
N ASP A 178 -3.71 1.07 -17.99
CA ASP A 178 -2.58 0.14 -18.17
C ASP A 178 -1.44 0.33 -17.17
N ASN A 179 -1.20 1.57 -16.73
CA ASN A 179 -0.01 1.97 -15.96
C ASN A 179 -0.39 2.66 -14.66
N GLU A 180 0.58 2.84 -13.74
CA GLU A 180 0.32 3.42 -12.43
C GLU A 180 0.94 4.81 -12.24
N PRO A 181 0.14 5.90 -12.34
CA PRO A 181 0.58 7.25 -12.02
C PRO A 181 1.18 7.40 -10.61
N LEU A 182 0.79 6.51 -9.69
CA LEU A 182 1.28 6.52 -8.33
C LEU A 182 1.36 5.12 -7.74
N LYS A 183 2.52 4.78 -7.17
CA LYS A 183 2.69 3.70 -6.19
C LYS A 183 3.40 4.23 -4.96
N ILE A 184 2.78 4.19 -3.78
CA ILE A 184 3.40 4.52 -2.49
C ILE A 184 3.98 3.24 -1.89
N VAL A 185 5.29 3.19 -1.68
CA VAL A 185 6.03 2.00 -1.31
C VAL A 185 6.74 2.19 0.03
N TYR A 186 6.50 1.29 0.97
CA TYR A 186 7.32 1.12 2.16
C TYR A 186 8.25 -0.08 1.96
N ARG A 187 9.54 0.08 2.30
CA ARG A 187 10.54 -0.98 2.20
C ARG A 187 11.47 -0.95 3.41
N LYS A 188 11.70 -2.09 4.05
CA LYS A 188 12.62 -2.20 5.19
C LYS A 188 13.52 -3.42 5.04
N LEU A 189 14.84 -3.22 5.05
CA LEU A 189 15.76 -4.35 5.02
C LEU A 189 15.73 -5.12 6.36
N PRO A 190 16.03 -6.43 6.36
CA PRO A 190 15.99 -7.25 7.57
C PRO A 190 16.88 -6.70 8.70
N GLU A 191 18.06 -6.18 8.39
CA GLU A 191 19.05 -5.67 9.35
C GLU A 191 18.77 -4.25 9.86
N HIS A 192 17.82 -3.53 9.24
CA HIS A 192 17.53 -2.15 9.60
C HIS A 192 16.53 -2.06 10.75
N GLU A 193 16.57 -0.95 11.49
CA GLU A 193 15.53 -0.61 12.45
C GLU A 193 14.41 0.17 11.75
N TYR A 194 14.79 1.07 10.84
CA TYR A 194 13.88 1.95 10.11
C TYR A 194 13.67 1.47 8.67
N GLY A 195 12.44 1.53 8.20
CA GLY A 195 12.09 1.38 6.80
C GLY A 195 12.12 2.71 6.05
N SER A 196 12.24 2.64 4.73
CA SER A 196 12.14 3.78 3.83
C SER A 196 10.75 3.87 3.23
N LEU A 197 10.21 5.09 3.17
CA LEU A 197 8.99 5.43 2.45
C LEU A 197 9.37 6.16 1.16
N SER A 198 8.81 5.71 0.05
CA SER A 198 9.03 6.28 -1.28
C SER A 198 7.76 6.24 -2.10
N TRP A 199 7.73 6.96 -3.21
CA TRP A 199 6.68 6.81 -4.20
C TRP A 199 7.25 6.74 -5.61
N SER A 200 6.51 6.14 -6.52
CA SER A 200 6.87 6.00 -7.94
C SER A 200 5.80 6.63 -8.83
N TYR A 201 6.23 7.33 -9.87
CA TYR A 201 5.44 7.67 -11.05
C TYR A 201 5.87 6.75 -12.20
N GLU A 202 4.96 5.93 -12.73
CA GLU A 202 5.26 5.16 -13.94
C GLU A 202 5.08 6.05 -15.17
N LEU A 203 6.08 6.06 -16.07
CA LEU A 203 5.93 6.76 -17.34
C LEU A 203 4.84 6.11 -18.19
N ASN A 204 4.04 6.91 -18.91
CA ASN A 204 2.93 6.41 -19.73
C ASN A 204 3.20 6.58 -21.25
N PRO A 205 3.94 5.65 -21.89
CA PRO A 205 4.21 5.75 -23.31
C PRO A 205 3.05 5.27 -24.19
N GLU A 206 3.12 5.57 -25.49
CA GLU A 206 2.18 5.00 -26.47
C GLU A 206 2.15 3.46 -26.39
N PRO A 207 1.01 2.81 -26.70
CA PRO A 207 0.86 1.35 -26.60
C PRO A 207 1.99 0.54 -27.24
N LYS A 208 2.46 0.93 -28.44
CA LYS A 208 3.56 0.25 -29.15
C LYS A 208 4.92 0.33 -28.43
N LEU A 209 5.07 1.23 -27.47
CA LEU A 209 6.30 1.47 -26.71
C LEU A 209 6.23 0.95 -25.26
N GLN A 210 5.09 0.39 -24.84
CA GLN A 210 4.89 -0.11 -23.47
C GLN A 210 5.92 -1.17 -23.05
N ASP A 211 6.32 -2.03 -24.00
CA ASP A 211 7.33 -3.08 -23.79
C ASP A 211 8.68 -2.80 -24.47
N ALA A 212 8.80 -1.66 -25.17
CA ALA A 212 10.01 -1.30 -25.89
C ALA A 212 11.16 -0.97 -24.94
N ALA A 213 12.37 -1.09 -25.46
CA ALA A 213 13.61 -0.69 -24.79
C ALA A 213 14.43 0.21 -25.71
N ASP A 214 15.26 1.07 -25.13
CA ASP A 214 16.24 1.84 -25.88
C ASP A 214 17.40 0.95 -26.40
N SER A 215 18.34 1.55 -27.13
CA SER A 215 19.50 0.86 -27.69
C SER A 215 20.40 0.20 -26.64
N ASN A 216 20.30 0.60 -25.37
CA ASN A 216 21.05 0.04 -24.25
C ASN A 216 20.24 -1.04 -23.51
N GLY A 217 19.07 -1.42 -24.01
CA GLY A 217 18.18 -2.40 -23.39
C GLY A 217 17.40 -1.87 -22.19
N LYS A 218 17.41 -0.56 -21.94
CA LYS A 218 16.62 0.04 -20.86
C LYS A 218 15.16 0.19 -21.31
N LYS A 219 14.23 -0.34 -20.53
CA LYS A 219 12.79 -0.22 -20.78
C LYS A 219 12.35 1.24 -20.85
N LEU A 220 11.54 1.57 -21.86
CA LEU A 220 11.01 2.93 -22.06
C LEU A 220 9.93 3.25 -21.04
N ARG A 221 9.04 2.30 -20.74
CA ARG A 221 8.17 2.34 -19.56
C ARG A 221 8.97 1.98 -18.31
N GLN A 222 9.00 2.88 -17.35
CA GLN A 222 9.74 2.71 -16.10
C GLN A 222 9.10 3.53 -14.98
N ASP A 223 9.26 3.04 -13.76
CA ASP A 223 8.99 3.80 -12.54
C ASP A 223 10.10 4.83 -12.27
N ILE A 224 9.74 6.11 -12.24
CA ILE A 224 10.55 7.19 -11.68
C ILE A 224 10.28 7.27 -10.18
N ARG A 225 11.32 7.11 -9.35
CA ARG A 225 11.19 6.92 -7.90
C ARG A 225 11.65 8.13 -7.11
N HIS A 226 10.90 8.45 -6.06
CA HIS A 226 11.11 9.59 -5.20
C HIS A 226 11.19 9.17 -3.73
N ASN A 227 12.23 9.61 -3.04
CA ASN A 227 12.38 9.35 -1.61
C ASN A 227 11.48 10.29 -0.81
N VAL A 228 10.69 9.73 0.09
CA VAL A 228 9.99 10.51 1.13
C VAL A 228 10.83 10.49 2.39
N PHE A 229 10.96 9.36 3.06
CA PHE A 229 11.82 9.18 4.24
C PHE A 229 12.76 8.01 4.00
N GLY A 230 14.06 8.15 4.26
CA GLY A 230 15.06 7.15 3.88
C GLY A 230 15.36 7.12 2.38
N LYS A 231 15.68 5.94 1.84
CA LYS A 231 16.08 5.73 0.43
C LYS A 231 15.44 4.47 -0.17
N TYR A 232 14.85 4.58 -1.37
CA TYR A 232 14.15 3.46 -2.03
C TYR A 232 15.08 2.30 -2.42
N ASN A 233 16.35 2.59 -2.74
CA ASN A 233 17.32 1.66 -3.33
C ASN A 233 18.37 1.13 -2.34
N LEU A 234 18.05 1.06 -1.05
CA LEU A 234 18.96 0.46 -0.07
C LEU A 234 19.28 -1.00 -0.43
N ARG A 235 20.48 -1.45 -0.07
CA ARG A 235 21.03 -2.79 -0.31
C ARG A 235 21.59 -3.33 1.00
N GLN A 236 21.85 -4.62 1.04
CA GLN A 236 22.49 -5.27 2.17
C GLN A 236 23.77 -4.53 2.55
N GLY A 237 23.90 -4.20 3.84
CA GLY A 237 25.06 -3.46 4.37
C GLY A 237 25.00 -1.94 4.19
N ALA A 238 23.97 -1.40 3.56
CA ALA A 238 23.71 0.04 3.61
C ALA A 238 23.40 0.48 5.06
N SER A 239 23.74 1.71 5.40
CA SER A 239 23.40 2.28 6.72
C SER A 239 21.89 2.35 6.93
N ASP A 240 21.46 2.07 8.16
CA ASP A 240 20.06 2.18 8.60
C ASP A 240 19.54 3.61 8.39
N PRO A 241 18.43 3.82 7.66
CA PRO A 241 17.92 5.14 7.32
C PRO A 241 17.23 5.79 8.52
N LYS A 242 17.99 6.48 9.38
CA LYS A 242 17.47 7.04 10.65
C LYS A 242 16.35 8.08 10.51
N ASP A 243 16.16 8.67 9.33
CA ASP A 243 15.01 9.54 9.02
C ASP A 243 13.76 8.75 8.60
N GLY A 244 13.88 7.45 8.34
CA GLY A 244 12.84 6.49 7.95
C GLY A 244 11.77 6.22 9.00
N ILE A 245 10.87 5.28 8.73
CA ILE A 245 9.69 4.95 9.56
C ILE A 245 9.85 3.51 10.08
N LYS A 246 9.66 3.27 11.38
CA LYS A 246 9.74 1.91 11.94
C LYS A 246 8.49 1.09 11.59
N LEU A 247 8.61 -0.24 11.65
CA LEU A 247 7.42 -1.09 11.65
C LEU A 247 6.54 -0.76 12.86
N GLY A 248 5.22 -0.67 12.67
CA GLY A 248 4.26 -0.26 13.69
C GLY A 248 4.19 1.26 13.97
N GLU A 249 5.10 2.06 13.41
CA GLU A 249 5.05 3.53 13.56
C GLU A 249 3.90 4.08 12.70
N ILE A 250 3.04 4.92 13.29
CA ILE A 250 1.91 5.53 12.61
C ILE A 250 2.37 6.75 11.80
N PHE A 251 1.99 6.80 10.53
CA PHE A 251 2.21 7.93 9.63
C PHE A 251 0.98 8.18 8.75
N VAL A 252 0.99 9.28 8.02
CA VAL A 252 -0.09 9.68 7.11
C VAL A 252 0.43 9.80 5.70
N TYR A 253 -0.35 9.34 4.73
CA TYR A 253 -0.27 9.84 3.36
C TYR A 253 -1.60 10.44 2.93
N GLU A 254 -1.52 11.45 2.08
CA GLU A 254 -2.65 12.04 1.38
C GLU A 254 -2.29 12.20 -0.09
N VAL A 255 -3.18 11.73 -0.95
CA VAL A 255 -3.10 11.84 -2.40
C VAL A 255 -4.29 12.64 -2.85
N ASN A 256 -4.07 13.86 -3.33
CA ASN A 256 -5.12 14.75 -3.79
C ASN A 256 -4.89 15.07 -5.27
N VAL A 257 -5.84 14.73 -6.13
CA VAL A 257 -5.85 15.13 -7.54
C VAL A 257 -6.85 16.25 -7.71
N GLU A 258 -6.35 17.45 -7.99
CA GLU A 258 -7.15 18.65 -8.22
C GLU A 258 -6.76 19.26 -9.56
N GLY A 259 -7.76 19.50 -10.42
CA GLY A 259 -7.50 19.86 -11.81
C GLY A 259 -6.75 18.74 -12.54
N ASP A 260 -5.56 19.05 -13.04
CA ASP A 260 -4.63 18.08 -13.64
C ASP A 260 -3.50 17.64 -12.70
N THR A 261 -3.46 18.18 -11.47
CA THR A 261 -2.30 18.02 -10.59
C THR A 261 -2.57 17.03 -9.49
N MET A 262 -1.71 16.02 -9.39
CA MET A 262 -1.61 15.16 -8.23
C MET A 262 -0.65 15.77 -7.21
N LYS A 263 -1.17 16.08 -6.02
CA LYS A 263 -0.41 16.49 -4.85
C LYS A 263 -0.34 15.35 -3.85
N LEU A 264 0.88 15.03 -3.44
CA LEU A 264 1.17 14.03 -2.40
C LEU A 264 1.63 14.76 -1.15
N THR A 265 1.07 14.38 0.01
CA THR A 265 1.50 14.87 1.31
C THR A 265 1.76 13.67 2.22
N PHE A 266 2.95 13.61 2.81
CA PHE A 266 3.34 12.57 3.76
C PHE A 266 3.67 13.20 5.11
N THR A 267 3.09 12.68 6.18
CA THR A 267 3.33 13.19 7.55
C THR A 267 3.84 12.08 8.46
N LYS A 268 5.04 12.26 8.99
CA LYS A 268 5.61 11.43 10.06
C LYS A 268 5.34 12.08 11.43
N ASN A 269 5.16 11.27 12.47
CA ASN A 269 4.75 11.69 13.82
C ASN A 269 3.44 12.53 13.84
N PRO A 270 2.36 12.07 13.19
CA PRO A 270 1.11 12.82 13.14
C PRO A 270 0.54 13.06 14.56
N GLY A 271 0.02 14.26 14.80
CA GLY A 271 -0.54 14.68 16.08
C GLY A 271 0.46 14.81 17.24
N SER A 272 1.76 14.76 16.96
CA SER A 272 2.78 15.20 17.91
C SER A 272 3.02 16.71 17.81
N ASP A 273 3.77 17.28 18.75
CA ASP A 273 4.18 18.69 18.72
C ASP A 273 5.15 19.03 17.57
N ARG A 274 5.73 18.01 16.93
CA ARG A 274 6.75 18.17 15.87
C ARG A 274 6.51 17.19 14.71
N PRO A 275 5.39 17.33 13.97
CA PRO A 275 5.15 16.53 12.78
C PRO A 275 6.17 16.90 11.68
N ILE A 276 6.61 15.92 10.91
CA ILE A 276 7.49 16.14 9.74
C ILE A 276 6.66 15.91 8.49
N VAL A 277 6.50 16.96 7.68
CA VAL A 277 5.68 16.94 6.46
C VAL A 277 6.58 17.02 5.22
N LYS A 278 6.33 16.16 4.23
CA LYS A 278 6.94 16.23 2.90
C LYS A 278 5.87 16.22 1.82
N THR A 279 6.01 17.12 0.84
CA THR A 279 5.04 17.30 -0.24
C THR A 279 5.69 17.12 -1.60
N PHE A 280 4.91 16.61 -2.56
CA PHE A 280 5.32 16.44 -3.95
C PHE A 280 4.13 16.79 -4.86
N GLU A 281 4.41 17.26 -6.07
CA GLU A 281 3.38 17.60 -7.05
C GLU A 281 3.79 17.11 -8.44
N VAL A 282 2.82 16.55 -9.17
CA VAL A 282 2.97 16.11 -10.55
C VAL A 282 1.75 16.53 -11.34
N ASN A 283 1.93 17.26 -12.45
CA ASN A 283 0.87 17.45 -13.41
C ASN A 283 0.68 16.14 -14.20
N LEU A 284 -0.39 15.41 -13.93
CA LEU A 284 -0.68 14.13 -14.55
C LEU A 284 -1.02 14.27 -16.03
N ALA A 285 -1.54 15.41 -16.49
CA ALA A 285 -1.92 15.59 -17.89
C ALA A 285 -0.73 15.92 -18.81
N GLN A 286 0.36 16.46 -18.27
CA GLN A 286 1.43 17.09 -19.06
C GLN A 286 2.33 16.10 -19.79
N GLY A 287 2.60 14.94 -19.19
CA GLY A 287 3.63 14.02 -19.66
C GLY A 287 5.03 14.62 -19.63
N ASN A 288 5.96 14.05 -20.40
CA ASN A 288 7.37 14.41 -20.44
C ASN A 288 8.01 14.51 -19.04
N TYR A 289 7.56 13.68 -18.10
CA TYR A 289 7.95 13.80 -16.71
C TYR A 289 9.47 13.71 -16.54
N GLN A 290 10.06 14.74 -15.95
CA GLN A 290 11.53 14.90 -15.81
C GLN A 290 12.31 14.76 -17.13
N GLY A 291 11.73 15.20 -18.25
CA GLY A 291 12.36 15.17 -19.58
C GLY A 291 12.27 13.83 -20.30
N ASN A 292 11.52 12.86 -19.76
CA ASN A 292 11.28 11.59 -20.43
C ASN A 292 10.24 11.76 -21.54
N LYS A 293 10.69 12.07 -22.76
CA LYS A 293 9.82 12.36 -23.92
C LYS A 293 8.84 11.27 -24.33
N VAL A 294 9.08 10.03 -23.90
CA VAL A 294 8.17 8.91 -24.17
C VAL A 294 6.91 8.98 -23.31
N ASP A 295 6.95 9.70 -22.20
CA ASP A 295 5.80 9.86 -21.31
C ASP A 295 4.79 10.82 -21.90
N LEU A 296 3.59 10.32 -22.17
CA LEU A 296 2.46 11.11 -22.66
C LEU A 296 1.59 11.67 -21.53
N GLY A 297 1.92 11.34 -20.28
CA GLY A 297 1.04 11.62 -19.15
C GLY A 297 -0.26 10.81 -19.23
N TYR A 298 -1.20 11.17 -18.37
CA TYR A 298 -2.45 10.47 -18.11
C TYR A 298 -3.69 11.31 -18.46
N LYS A 299 -3.52 12.35 -19.29
CA LYS A 299 -4.61 13.25 -19.71
C LYS A 299 -5.82 12.51 -20.28
N ASN A 300 -5.57 11.48 -21.09
CA ASN A 300 -6.58 10.71 -21.81
C ASN A 300 -6.86 9.36 -21.15
N ASP A 301 -6.42 9.17 -19.91
CA ASP A 301 -6.58 7.91 -19.18
C ASP A 301 -7.64 8.06 -18.08
N TRP A 302 -8.27 6.96 -17.74
CA TRP A 302 -9.17 6.85 -16.59
C TRP A 302 -8.44 6.16 -15.45
N MET A 303 -8.72 6.61 -14.24
CA MET A 303 -7.95 6.26 -13.07
C MET A 303 -8.85 5.86 -11.90
N TYR A 304 -8.27 5.12 -10.96
CA TYR A 304 -8.92 4.78 -9.71
C TYR A 304 -7.89 4.66 -8.59
N TYR A 305 -8.35 4.96 -7.37
CA TYR A 305 -7.56 4.80 -6.17
C TYR A 305 -7.50 3.34 -5.71
N LYS A 306 -6.37 2.97 -5.08
CA LYS A 306 -6.21 1.70 -4.39
C LYS A 306 -5.53 1.92 -3.04
N ALA A 307 -5.88 1.10 -2.05
CA ALA A 307 -5.31 1.14 -0.71
C ALA A 307 -5.32 -0.24 -0.06
N GLY A 308 -4.29 -0.57 0.73
CA GLY A 308 -4.19 -1.85 1.44
C GLY A 308 -2.77 -2.37 1.44
N VAL A 309 -2.60 -3.66 1.17
CA VAL A 309 -1.29 -4.33 1.07
C VAL A 309 -1.18 -5.00 -0.30
N TYR A 310 -0.34 -4.44 -1.16
CA TYR A 310 0.11 -5.06 -2.39
C TYR A 310 1.58 -5.48 -2.25
N ASN A 311 1.81 -6.76 -1.93
CA ASN A 311 3.12 -7.28 -1.54
C ASN A 311 4.05 -7.38 -2.76
N GLN A 312 5.16 -6.65 -2.74
CA GLN A 312 6.12 -6.64 -3.86
C GLN A 312 7.13 -7.80 -3.78
N CYS A 313 7.10 -8.56 -2.69
CA CYS A 313 8.02 -9.65 -2.40
C CYS A 313 7.46 -11.00 -2.87
N ASN A 314 7.52 -11.26 -4.17
CA ASN A 314 7.10 -12.54 -4.76
C ASN A 314 8.26 -13.56 -4.86
N THR A 315 7.92 -14.83 -5.04
CA THR A 315 8.87 -15.95 -5.12
C THR A 315 9.49 -16.18 -6.51
N ASN A 316 9.18 -15.31 -7.48
CA ASN A 316 9.74 -15.43 -8.82
C ASN A 316 11.24 -15.07 -8.83
N LYS A 317 12.06 -16.04 -9.27
CA LYS A 317 13.53 -15.96 -9.37
C LYS A 317 14.05 -14.77 -10.19
N SER A 318 13.29 -14.31 -11.18
CA SER A 318 13.66 -13.15 -12.02
C SER A 318 13.29 -11.80 -11.39
N SER A 319 12.41 -11.81 -10.37
CA SER A 319 11.87 -10.65 -9.67
C SER A 319 12.51 -10.55 -8.27
N SER A 320 11.72 -10.39 -7.21
CA SER A 320 12.18 -10.21 -5.83
C SER A 320 12.82 -11.44 -5.21
N ASP A 321 12.57 -12.64 -5.77
CA ASP A 321 13.12 -13.92 -5.31
C ASP A 321 12.96 -14.14 -3.80
N CYS A 322 11.78 -13.82 -3.28
CA CYS A 322 11.44 -14.05 -1.89
C CYS A 322 11.18 -15.53 -1.64
N GLN A 323 11.25 -15.95 -0.39
CA GLN A 323 10.89 -17.31 0.00
C GLN A 323 9.42 -17.36 0.41
N TRP A 324 8.86 -18.56 0.36
CA TRP A 324 7.59 -18.89 0.99
C TRP A 324 7.77 -20.06 1.95
N ARG A 325 8.21 -19.74 3.17
CA ARG A 325 8.37 -20.71 4.28
C ARG A 325 7.16 -20.70 5.23
N GLY A 326 6.15 -19.89 4.92
CA GLY A 326 4.96 -19.67 5.74
C GLY A 326 5.00 -18.37 6.53
N MET A 327 3.84 -18.00 7.09
CA MET A 327 3.62 -16.75 7.82
C MET A 327 4.52 -16.62 9.05
N GLU A 328 4.72 -17.72 9.80
CA GLU A 328 5.58 -17.76 11.00
C GLU A 328 7.04 -17.43 10.70
N ALA A 329 7.51 -17.74 9.49
CA ALA A 329 8.86 -17.38 9.04
C ALA A 329 8.98 -15.89 8.61
N GLY A 330 7.88 -15.14 8.66
CA GLY A 330 7.82 -13.74 8.32
C GLY A 330 7.72 -13.43 6.82
N ASP A 331 7.30 -14.38 6.00
CA ASP A 331 7.25 -14.27 4.53
C ASP A 331 5.91 -13.65 4.06
N TYR A 332 5.57 -12.46 4.57
CA TYR A 332 4.34 -11.73 4.23
C TYR A 332 4.48 -10.23 4.46
N ALA A 333 3.51 -9.46 3.96
CA ALA A 333 3.35 -8.05 4.29
C ALA A 333 2.03 -7.82 5.05
N GLN A 334 2.03 -6.85 5.97
CA GLN A 334 0.86 -6.44 6.74
C GLN A 334 0.89 -4.94 7.03
N ALA A 335 -0.27 -4.30 6.95
CA ALA A 335 -0.48 -2.92 7.37
C ALA A 335 -1.82 -2.77 8.10
N SER A 336 -1.84 -1.85 9.07
CA SER A 336 -3.02 -1.49 9.86
C SER A 336 -3.41 -0.04 9.57
N PHE A 337 -4.61 0.17 9.04
CA PHE A 337 -5.17 1.48 8.73
C PHE A 337 -6.06 1.95 9.87
N TYR A 338 -5.77 3.14 10.40
CA TYR A 338 -6.53 3.80 11.47
C TYR A 338 -7.51 4.85 10.90
N GLN A 339 -7.23 5.34 9.70
CA GLN A 339 -8.11 6.21 8.92
C GLN A 339 -7.95 5.83 7.45
N LEU A 340 -9.05 5.76 6.72
CA LEU A 340 -9.08 5.60 5.27
C LEU A 340 -10.28 6.37 4.73
N GLU A 341 -10.01 7.47 4.04
CA GLU A 341 -11.03 8.36 3.48
C GLU A 341 -10.84 8.49 1.99
N LEU A 342 -11.92 8.29 1.23
CA LEU A 342 -12.00 8.56 -0.19
C LEU A 342 -13.05 9.65 -0.41
N LYS A 343 -12.67 10.74 -1.08
CA LYS A 343 -13.57 11.83 -1.46
C LYS A 343 -13.47 12.04 -2.97
N GLN A 344 -14.55 11.70 -3.68
CA GLN A 344 -14.65 11.80 -5.14
C GLN A 344 -16.05 12.21 -5.54
#